data_AF-M5BS88-F1
#
_entry.id   AF-M5BS88-F1
#
_cell.length_a   1.000
_cell.length_b   1.000
_cell.length_c   1.000
_cell.angle_alpha   90.00
_cell.angle_beta   90.00
_cell.angle_gamma   90.00
#
_symmetry.space_group_name_H-M   'P 1'
#
loop_
_entity.id
_entity.type
_entity.pdbx_description
1 polymer ?
#
loop_
_entity_poly.entity_id
_entity_poly.type
_entity_poly.pdbx_seq_one_letter_code
_entity_poly.pdbx_strand_id
1 'polypeptide(L)'
;MVLIVTRCGHCKKLAPDSVWAELATKAKGQVNIAEVNCEQYGALCKSQSVDGYPMLFFYHAGQKVDFRGPRKIEPLEQFVLRAVAPGVQSISAEEVDSVLKKESVFFLVLYTYSTPQLYLDDVESAAKPLLGTPVVYKSRNPEIFKKFDVDPADGPALIVIKDHETKPFSVLPLSAQTTVPILEAFFQHHRIPTLQQLTAENFPDVMKHPAKPLVVLAAFDMENMPKTKLGEEIEKLTSIAKRWQTSAVRLTDTRPTIFVWMDGDRWSKWLKSMYGIKREDMPTVVIVDHSTQAFGEFCGKDYEVDE
;
A
#
# COMPACT_ATOMS: atom_id res chain seq x y z
N MET A 1 13.25 -0.09 15.83
CA MET A 1 13.01 -1.32 15.04
C MET A 1 13.55 -2.51 15.81
N VAL A 2 12.79 -3.60 15.87
CA VAL A 2 13.13 -4.80 16.63
C VAL A 2 13.13 -5.99 15.68
N LEU A 3 14.26 -6.67 15.59
CA LEU A 3 14.39 -7.95 14.91
C LEU A 3 14.08 -9.07 15.89
N ILE A 4 13.11 -9.90 15.52
CA ILE A 4 12.71 -11.08 16.26
C ILE A 4 13.39 -12.30 15.65
N VAL A 5 14.19 -13.00 16.44
CA VAL A 5 14.91 -14.21 16.04
C VAL A 5 14.58 -15.39 16.95
N THR A 6 14.70 -16.58 16.38
CA THR A 6 14.95 -17.82 17.12
C THR A 6 16.35 -18.28 16.75
N ARG A 7 17.09 -18.92 17.66
CA ARG A 7 18.50 -19.31 17.46
C ARG A 7 18.58 -20.56 16.58
N CYS A 8 18.12 -20.45 15.34
CA CYS A 8 18.20 -21.50 14.31
C CYS A 8 19.20 -21.10 13.22
N GLY A 9 20.01 -22.05 12.73
CA GLY A 9 21.02 -21.82 11.69
C GLY A 9 20.49 -21.25 10.37
N HIS A 10 19.17 -21.36 10.10
CA HIS A 10 18.50 -20.70 8.99
C HIS A 10 18.29 -19.19 9.21
N CYS A 11 18.07 -18.73 10.45
CA CYS A 11 17.83 -17.33 10.79
C CYS A 11 19.08 -16.45 10.60
N LYS A 12 20.29 -16.99 10.83
CA LYS A 12 21.58 -16.30 10.55
C LYS A 12 21.75 -15.87 9.09
N LYS A 13 21.03 -16.50 8.15
CA LYS A 13 21.11 -16.15 6.71
C LYS A 13 20.13 -15.05 6.30
N LEU A 14 19.10 -14.79 7.10
CA LEU A 14 17.96 -13.94 6.71
C LEU A 14 18.13 -12.47 7.13
N ALA A 15 18.91 -12.20 8.16
CA ALA A 15 19.57 -10.93 8.39
C ALA A 15 21.01 -11.28 8.72
N PRO A 16 21.96 -11.17 7.77
CA PRO A 16 23.36 -11.32 8.11
C PRO A 16 23.63 -10.37 9.27
N ASP A 17 24.27 -10.82 10.35
CA ASP A 17 24.57 -9.98 11.52
C ASP A 17 25.20 -8.64 11.11
N SER A 18 25.91 -8.62 9.98
CA SER A 18 26.45 -7.42 9.33
C SER A 18 25.41 -6.40 8.85
N VAL A 19 24.28 -6.83 8.24
CA VAL A 19 23.23 -5.92 7.75
C VAL A 19 22.51 -5.25 8.92
N TRP A 20 22.23 -6.00 9.99
CA TRP A 20 21.54 -5.44 11.16
C TRP A 20 22.45 -4.50 11.95
N ALA A 21 23.73 -4.85 12.11
CA ALA A 21 24.74 -3.98 12.70
C ALA A 21 24.98 -2.71 11.86
N GLU A 22 24.99 -2.83 10.53
CA GLU A 22 25.09 -1.68 9.63
C GLU A 22 23.88 -0.76 9.75
N LEU A 23 22.66 -1.31 9.76
CA LEU A 23 21.44 -0.53 9.97
C LEU A 23 21.46 0.19 11.31
N ALA A 24 21.88 -0.49 12.39
CA ALA A 24 22.05 0.14 13.71
C ALA A 24 23.04 1.30 13.69
N THR A 25 24.10 1.18 12.91
CA THR A 25 25.11 2.24 12.76
C THR A 25 24.55 3.43 11.99
N LYS A 26 23.86 3.19 10.87
CA LYS A 26 23.26 4.23 10.03
C LYS A 26 22.08 4.94 10.69
N ALA A 27 21.25 4.20 11.42
CA ALA A 27 20.06 4.72 12.11
C ALA A 27 20.37 5.33 13.48
N LYS A 28 21.64 5.37 13.90
CA LYS A 28 22.05 5.88 15.21
C LYS A 28 21.56 7.32 15.42
N GLY A 29 20.87 7.54 16.54
CA GLY A 29 20.28 8.84 16.88
C GLY A 29 18.92 9.12 16.24
N GLN A 30 18.45 8.28 15.31
CA GLN A 30 17.12 8.37 14.70
C GLN A 30 16.19 7.25 15.19
N VAL A 31 16.69 6.01 15.18
CA VAL A 31 15.93 4.82 15.59
C VAL A 31 16.78 3.90 16.44
N ASN A 32 16.20 3.39 17.52
CA ASN A 32 16.79 2.30 18.29
C ASN A 32 16.58 0.97 17.56
N ILE A 33 17.68 0.26 17.30
CA ILE A 33 17.70 -1.05 16.67
C ILE A 33 17.98 -2.11 17.74
N ALA A 34 17.13 -3.13 17.85
CA ALA A 34 17.24 -4.18 18.86
C ALA A 34 17.03 -5.56 18.25
N GLU A 35 17.59 -6.59 18.87
CA GLU A 35 17.35 -8.00 18.55
C GLU A 35 16.77 -8.70 19.79
N VAL A 36 15.73 -9.52 19.59
CA VAL A 36 15.10 -10.31 20.66
C VAL A 36 15.17 -11.79 20.29
N ASN A 37 15.83 -12.57 21.15
CA ASN A 37 15.86 -14.02 21.06
C ASN A 37 14.66 -14.64 21.79
N CYS A 38 13.73 -15.22 21.03
CA CYS A 38 12.51 -15.81 21.59
C CYS A 38 12.71 -17.13 22.32
N GLU A 39 13.87 -17.79 22.18
CA GLU A 39 14.21 -18.93 23.05
C GLU A 39 14.46 -18.47 24.49
N GLN A 40 15.04 -17.28 24.66
CA GLN A 40 15.30 -16.68 25.96
C GLN A 40 14.10 -15.87 26.48
N TYR A 41 13.37 -15.20 25.58
CA TYR A 41 12.27 -14.28 25.92
C TYR A 41 10.93 -14.73 25.33
N GLY A 42 10.58 -16.01 25.47
CA GLY A 42 9.39 -16.60 24.86
C GLY A 42 8.07 -15.91 25.25
N ALA A 43 7.93 -15.49 26.51
CA ALA A 43 6.74 -14.77 26.98
C ALA A 43 6.56 -13.41 26.27
N LEU A 44 7.66 -12.67 26.06
CA LEU A 44 7.66 -11.41 25.30
C LEU A 44 7.28 -11.65 23.85
N CYS A 45 7.85 -12.67 23.20
CA CYS A 45 7.53 -12.97 21.82
C CYS A 45 6.08 -13.40 21.63
N LYS A 46 5.53 -14.18 22.58
CA LYS A 46 4.12 -14.52 22.60
C LYS A 46 3.24 -13.28 22.77
N SER A 47 3.58 -12.37 23.69
CA SER A 47 2.81 -11.13 23.88
C SER A 47 2.89 -10.19 22.68
N GLN A 48 4.00 -10.22 21.93
CA GLN A 48 4.17 -9.45 20.69
C GLN A 48 3.53 -10.12 19.46
N SER A 49 2.82 -11.25 19.64
CA SER A 49 2.18 -12.01 18.56
C SER A 49 3.17 -12.47 17.50
N VAL A 50 4.32 -12.99 17.94
CA VAL A 50 5.31 -13.57 17.05
C VAL A 50 4.80 -14.93 16.56
N ASP A 51 4.41 -15.03 15.28
CA ASP A 51 3.87 -16.23 14.63
C ASP A 51 4.85 -16.95 13.68
N GLY A 52 6.02 -16.35 13.43
CA GLY A 52 7.07 -16.93 12.61
C GLY A 52 8.44 -16.28 12.83
N TYR A 53 9.49 -16.88 12.26
CA TYR A 53 10.86 -16.38 12.35
C TYR A 53 11.56 -16.36 10.99
N PRO A 54 12.43 -15.37 10.74
CA PRO A 54 12.59 -14.13 11.49
C PRO A 54 11.49 -13.12 11.14
N MET A 55 11.10 -12.29 12.10
CA MET A 55 10.17 -11.17 11.87
C MET A 55 10.81 -9.85 12.25
N LEU A 56 10.42 -8.79 11.55
CA LEU A 56 10.94 -7.45 11.75
C LEU A 56 9.78 -6.55 12.15
N PHE A 57 9.79 -6.06 13.37
CA PHE A 57 8.78 -5.13 13.83
C PHE A 57 9.34 -3.72 13.95
N PHE A 58 8.60 -2.75 13.44
CA PHE A 58 8.84 -1.34 13.69
C PHE A 58 7.82 -0.82 14.70
N TYR A 59 8.32 -0.07 15.67
CA TYR A 59 7.51 0.55 16.70
C TYR A 59 7.73 2.06 16.63
N HIS A 60 6.65 2.80 16.42
CA HIS A 60 6.70 4.27 16.37
C HIS A 60 5.36 4.86 16.75
N ALA A 61 5.37 5.87 17.62
CA ALA A 61 4.16 6.56 18.10
C ALA A 61 3.04 5.61 18.59
N GLY A 62 3.40 4.51 19.27
CA GLY A 62 2.46 3.51 19.77
C GLY A 62 1.96 2.50 18.71
N GLN A 63 2.33 2.67 17.45
CA GLN A 63 2.01 1.75 16.36
C GLN A 63 3.07 0.65 16.25
N LYS A 64 2.62 -0.58 15.99
CA LYS A 64 3.46 -1.74 15.68
C LYS A 64 3.20 -2.17 14.23
N VAL A 65 4.23 -2.18 13.40
CA VAL A 65 4.13 -2.60 11.99
C VAL A 65 5.14 -3.71 11.70
N ASP A 66 4.66 -4.72 10.98
CA ASP A 66 5.46 -5.83 10.47
C ASP A 66 6.12 -5.42 9.14
N PHE A 67 7.44 -5.39 9.11
CA PHE A 67 8.20 -5.16 7.89
C PHE A 67 8.37 -6.47 7.12
N ARG A 68 7.66 -6.56 5.99
CA ARG A 68 7.65 -7.73 5.09
C ARG A 68 8.51 -7.55 3.84
N GLY A 69 9.20 -6.42 3.73
CA GLY A 69 10.03 -6.08 2.58
C GLY A 69 11.34 -6.87 2.51
N PRO A 70 12.20 -6.55 1.52
CA PRO A 70 13.47 -7.25 1.36
C PRO A 70 14.41 -6.93 2.53
N ARG A 71 15.03 -7.95 3.11
CA ARG A 71 15.94 -7.83 4.26
C ARG A 71 17.38 -7.44 3.86
N LYS A 72 17.50 -6.48 2.93
CA LYS A 72 18.77 -5.86 2.52
C LYS A 72 18.92 -4.49 3.17
N ILE A 73 20.13 -3.95 3.23
CA ILE A 73 20.37 -2.68 3.94
C ILE A 73 19.58 -1.53 3.31
N GLU A 74 19.52 -1.43 1.98
CA GLU A 74 18.91 -0.29 1.30
C GLU A 74 17.39 -0.20 1.53
N PRO A 75 16.60 -1.28 1.35
CA PRO A 75 15.17 -1.24 1.65
C PRO A 75 14.86 -1.02 3.14
N LEU A 76 15.68 -1.57 4.04
CA LEU A 76 15.53 -1.35 5.47
C LEU A 76 15.79 0.11 5.85
N GLU A 77 16.85 0.69 5.31
CA GLU A 77 17.20 2.09 5.52
C GLU A 77 16.10 3.01 4.97
N GLN A 78 15.60 2.76 3.75
CA GLN A 78 14.49 3.53 3.19
C GLN A 78 13.22 3.44 4.03
N PHE A 79 12.88 2.24 4.51
CA PHE A 79 11.74 2.06 5.39
C PHE A 79 11.89 2.84 6.70
N VAL A 80 13.07 2.75 7.35
CA VAL A 80 13.36 3.49 8.58
C VAL A 80 13.24 4.99 8.34
N LEU A 81 13.84 5.52 7.27
CA LEU A 81 13.79 6.94 6.93
C LEU A 81 12.36 7.42 6.70
N ARG A 82 11.53 6.64 5.99
CA ARG A 82 10.11 6.97 5.78
C ARG A 82 9.32 6.94 7.08
N ALA A 83 9.56 5.94 7.91
CA ALA A 83 8.81 5.72 9.14
C ALA A 83 9.13 6.71 10.27
N VAL A 84 10.30 7.38 10.21
CA VAL A 84 10.65 8.48 11.13
C VAL A 84 10.45 9.87 10.53
N ALA A 85 10.17 9.97 9.24
CA ALA A 85 9.85 11.25 8.62
C ALA A 85 8.55 11.81 9.24
N PRO A 86 8.35 13.14 9.19
CA PRO A 86 7.09 13.74 9.59
C PRO A 86 5.92 13.06 8.87
N GLY A 87 4.85 12.76 9.61
CA GLY A 87 3.67 12.08 9.06
C GLY A 87 3.01 12.86 7.94
N VAL A 88 3.15 14.20 7.95
CA VAL A 88 2.72 15.11 6.90
C VAL A 88 3.87 16.03 6.49
N GLN A 89 4.28 15.99 5.23
CA GLN A 89 5.43 16.73 4.71
C GLN A 89 4.98 17.92 3.85
N SER A 90 5.64 19.06 3.96
CA SER A 90 5.38 20.18 3.03
C SER A 90 5.93 19.83 1.64
N ILE A 91 5.23 20.26 0.59
CA ILE A 91 5.68 20.08 -0.81
C ILE A 91 5.60 21.40 -1.59
N SER A 92 6.63 21.67 -2.40
CA SER A 92 6.70 22.82 -3.30
C SER A 92 6.21 22.47 -4.71
N ALA A 93 5.89 23.48 -5.55
CA ALA A 93 5.36 23.23 -6.90
C ALA A 93 6.38 22.52 -7.81
N GLU A 94 7.66 22.78 -7.59
CA GLU A 94 8.79 22.19 -8.33
C GLU A 94 8.96 20.70 -8.03
N GLU A 95 8.57 20.25 -6.84
CA GLU A 95 8.69 18.87 -6.37
C GLU A 95 7.53 17.98 -6.82
N VAL A 96 6.35 18.57 -7.06
CA VAL A 96 5.11 17.80 -7.34
C VAL A 96 5.26 16.89 -8.55
N ASP A 97 5.91 17.32 -9.63
CA ASP A 97 6.11 16.47 -10.82
C ASP A 97 6.99 15.26 -10.55
N SER A 98 7.99 15.42 -9.67
CA SER A 98 8.85 14.32 -9.24
C SER A 98 8.08 13.33 -8.38
N VAL A 99 7.28 13.83 -7.43
CA VAL A 99 6.42 13.01 -6.58
C VAL A 99 5.38 12.27 -7.40
N LEU A 100 4.72 12.94 -8.35
CA LEU A 100 3.72 12.35 -9.23
C LEU A 100 4.28 11.19 -10.04
N LYS A 101 5.54 11.27 -10.49
CA LYS A 101 6.21 10.18 -11.23
C LYS A 101 6.68 9.04 -10.33
N LYS A 102 7.05 9.36 -9.09
CA LYS A 102 7.71 8.41 -8.17
C LYS A 102 6.71 7.60 -7.34
N GLU A 103 5.70 8.26 -6.78
CA GLU A 103 4.76 7.65 -5.85
C GLU A 103 3.49 7.24 -6.62
N SER A 104 3.15 5.95 -6.58
CA SER A 104 1.92 5.42 -7.22
C SER A 104 0.65 5.82 -6.47
N VAL A 105 0.78 6.12 -5.17
CA VAL A 105 -0.26 6.70 -4.33
C VAL A 105 0.40 7.72 -3.41
N PHE A 106 -0.19 8.90 -3.31
CA PHE A 106 0.13 9.85 -2.24
C PHE A 106 -1.11 10.68 -1.90
N PHE A 107 -1.12 11.18 -0.67
CA PHE A 107 -2.16 12.08 -0.20
C PHE A 107 -1.63 13.50 -0.21
N LEU A 108 -2.50 14.46 -0.50
CA LEU A 108 -2.15 15.87 -0.50
C LEU A 108 -3.22 16.69 0.21
N VAL A 109 -2.82 17.36 1.28
CA VAL A 109 -3.63 18.34 1.99
C VAL A 109 -3.46 19.67 1.28
N LEU A 110 -4.51 20.13 0.62
CA LEU A 110 -4.61 21.45 0.04
C LEU A 110 -5.33 22.36 1.04
N TYR A 111 -4.69 23.44 1.44
CA TYR A 111 -5.21 24.33 2.49
C TYR A 111 -4.85 25.79 2.20
N THR A 112 -5.58 26.71 2.84
CA THR A 112 -5.42 28.15 2.66
C THR A 112 -4.92 28.80 3.95
N TYR A 113 -4.79 30.13 3.95
CA TYR A 113 -4.44 30.89 5.16
C TYR A 113 -5.57 30.93 6.20
N SER A 114 -6.82 30.71 5.78
CA SER A 114 -7.99 30.69 6.67
C SER A 114 -8.26 29.30 7.27
N THR A 115 -7.54 28.27 6.83
CA THR A 115 -7.71 26.90 7.36
C THR A 115 -7.31 26.83 8.84
N PRO A 116 -8.21 26.38 9.73
CA PRO A 116 -7.87 26.17 11.13
C PRO A 116 -6.75 25.15 11.29
N GLN A 117 -5.77 25.46 12.15
CA GLN A 117 -4.65 24.56 12.44
C GLN A 117 -5.12 23.20 12.95
N LEU A 118 -6.22 23.17 13.70
CA LEU A 118 -6.84 21.94 14.21
C LEU A 118 -7.09 20.89 13.10
N TYR A 119 -7.50 21.31 11.90
CA TYR A 119 -7.73 20.38 10.80
C TYR A 119 -6.43 19.75 10.30
N LEU A 120 -5.33 20.50 10.32
CA LEU A 120 -4.02 19.98 9.94
C LEU A 120 -3.48 19.01 11.00
N ASP A 121 -3.72 19.32 12.29
CA ASP A 121 -3.32 18.47 13.41
C ASP A 121 -4.10 17.14 13.41
N ASP A 122 -5.40 17.19 13.10
CA ASP A 122 -6.25 16.00 12.95
C ASP A 122 -5.77 15.10 11.80
N VAL A 123 -5.42 15.70 10.65
CA VAL A 123 -4.83 14.96 9.51
C VAL A 123 -3.49 14.33 9.91
N GLU A 124 -2.62 15.06 10.60
CA GLU A 124 -1.34 14.53 11.06
C GLU A 124 -1.52 13.38 12.05
N SER A 125 -2.51 13.47 12.95
CA SER A 125 -2.83 12.39 13.87
C SER A 125 -3.36 11.15 13.15
N ALA A 126 -4.29 11.33 12.19
CA ALA A 126 -4.86 10.26 11.38
C ALA A 126 -3.84 9.59 10.43
N ALA A 127 -2.78 10.30 10.04
CA ALA A 127 -1.72 9.78 9.16
C ALA A 127 -0.69 8.91 9.89
N LYS A 128 -0.58 8.98 11.23
CA LYS A 128 0.42 8.20 12.01
C LYS A 128 0.46 6.70 11.70
N PRO A 129 -0.68 6.00 11.51
CA PRO A 129 -0.68 4.57 11.20
C PRO A 129 -0.06 4.23 9.83
N LEU A 130 0.09 5.20 8.93
CA LEU A 130 0.71 4.99 7.61
C LEU A 130 2.23 4.80 7.69
N LEU A 131 2.89 5.26 8.75
CA LEU A 131 4.36 5.24 8.89
C LEU A 131 5.10 5.73 7.63
N GLY A 132 4.58 6.78 7.00
CA GLY A 132 5.17 7.37 5.80
C GLY A 132 4.96 6.57 4.50
N THR A 133 4.06 5.58 4.45
CA THR A 133 3.67 4.91 3.20
C THR A 133 2.17 4.56 3.17
N PRO A 134 1.37 5.16 2.27
CA PRO A 134 1.73 6.24 1.34
C PRO A 134 2.15 7.53 2.05
N VAL A 135 2.90 8.39 1.35
CA VAL A 135 3.32 9.70 1.88
C VAL A 135 2.12 10.64 1.90
N VAL A 136 2.00 11.43 2.96
CA VAL A 136 1.03 12.53 3.06
C VAL A 136 1.79 13.85 2.91
N TYR A 137 1.42 14.64 1.91
CA TYR A 137 1.94 15.97 1.68
C TYR A 137 0.94 17.03 2.11
N LYS A 138 1.42 18.26 2.33
CA LYS A 138 0.59 19.45 2.49
C LYS A 138 1.14 20.59 1.66
N SER A 139 0.24 21.36 1.03
CA SER A 139 0.63 22.59 0.37
C SER A 139 -0.49 23.63 0.34
N ARG A 140 -0.04 24.88 0.21
CA ARG A 140 -0.85 26.09 0.03
C ARG A 140 -0.46 26.85 -1.24
N ASN A 141 0.37 26.23 -2.10
CA ASN A 141 0.84 26.85 -3.34
C ASN A 141 -0.26 26.81 -4.42
N PRO A 142 -0.68 27.95 -4.99
CA PRO A 142 -1.77 28.02 -5.98
C PRO A 142 -1.50 27.24 -7.26
N GLU A 143 -0.24 27.04 -7.64
CA GLU A 143 0.12 26.22 -8.82
C GLU A 143 -0.27 24.75 -8.62
N ILE A 144 -0.19 24.26 -7.38
CA ILE A 144 -0.55 22.89 -7.03
C ILE A 144 -2.07 22.71 -7.07
N PHE A 145 -2.83 23.68 -6.56
CA PHE A 145 -4.30 23.69 -6.72
C PHE A 145 -4.69 23.60 -8.19
N LYS A 146 -4.10 24.46 -9.03
CA LYS A 146 -4.34 24.46 -10.47
C LYS A 146 -3.95 23.14 -11.14
N LYS A 147 -2.82 22.54 -10.74
CA LYS A 147 -2.31 21.29 -11.33
C LYS A 147 -3.28 20.12 -11.12
N PHE A 148 -3.91 20.07 -9.95
CA PHE A 148 -4.84 19.01 -9.57
C PHE A 148 -6.31 19.39 -9.79
N ASP A 149 -6.58 20.51 -10.45
CA ASP A 149 -7.94 20.99 -10.75
C ASP A 149 -8.84 21.10 -9.49
N VAL A 150 -8.26 21.64 -8.40
CA VAL A 150 -8.98 21.89 -7.14
C VAL A 150 -9.15 23.39 -6.95
N ASP A 151 -10.39 23.85 -6.78
CA ASP A 151 -10.66 25.26 -6.54
C ASP A 151 -10.36 25.63 -5.08
N PRO A 152 -9.44 26.57 -4.79
CA PRO A 152 -9.21 27.04 -3.43
C PRO A 152 -10.44 27.70 -2.77
N ALA A 153 -11.44 28.11 -3.56
CA ALA A 153 -12.71 28.63 -3.05
C ALA A 153 -13.57 27.56 -2.36
N ASP A 154 -13.40 26.28 -2.70
CA ASP A 154 -14.12 25.16 -2.07
C ASP A 154 -13.62 24.87 -0.64
N GLY A 155 -12.52 25.52 -0.23
CA GLY A 155 -11.93 25.39 1.09
C GLY A 155 -10.82 24.35 1.16
N PRO A 156 -10.34 24.02 2.37
CA PRO A 156 -9.29 23.02 2.54
C PRO A 156 -9.82 21.62 2.22
N ALA A 157 -8.99 20.81 1.56
CA ALA A 157 -9.34 19.45 1.17
C ALA A 157 -8.14 18.51 1.33
N LEU A 158 -8.43 17.28 1.72
CA LEU A 158 -7.52 16.15 1.60
C LEU A 158 -7.83 15.42 0.30
N ILE A 159 -6.89 15.44 -0.64
CA ILE A 159 -7.02 14.70 -1.90
C ILE A 159 -6.12 13.48 -1.90
N VAL A 160 -6.50 12.47 -2.68
CA VAL A 160 -5.66 11.32 -2.98
C VAL A 160 -5.37 11.25 -4.46
N ILE A 161 -4.09 11.14 -4.80
CA ILE A 161 -3.61 10.92 -6.15
C ILE A 161 -3.22 9.46 -6.29
N LYS A 162 -3.65 8.83 -7.38
CA LYS A 162 -3.34 7.44 -7.71
C LYS A 162 -2.85 7.30 -9.13
N ASP A 163 -2.03 6.28 -9.36
CA ASP A 163 -1.63 5.81 -10.68
C ASP A 163 -0.98 6.91 -11.55
N HIS A 164 -0.27 7.83 -10.89
CA HIS A 164 0.45 8.96 -11.52
C HIS A 164 -0.45 9.95 -12.28
N GLU A 165 -1.75 9.99 -11.97
CA GLU A 165 -2.74 10.87 -12.60
C GLU A 165 -2.70 12.29 -12.04
N THR A 166 -2.95 13.29 -12.88
CA THR A 166 -3.11 14.68 -12.42
C THR A 166 -4.50 14.95 -11.88
N LYS A 167 -5.48 14.09 -12.15
CA LYS A 167 -6.83 14.22 -11.60
C LYS A 167 -6.88 13.53 -10.22
N PRO A 168 -7.39 14.21 -9.17
CA PRO A 168 -7.64 13.57 -7.89
C PRO A 168 -8.53 12.36 -8.06
N PHE A 169 -8.11 11.24 -7.46
CA PHE A 169 -8.91 10.03 -7.42
C PHE A 169 -10.13 10.21 -6.51
N SER A 170 -9.95 10.89 -5.39
CA SER A 170 -11.00 11.29 -4.47
C SER A 170 -10.61 12.58 -3.75
N VAL A 171 -11.62 13.38 -3.39
CA VAL A 171 -11.47 14.66 -2.69
C VAL A 171 -12.33 14.60 -1.43
N LEU A 172 -11.70 14.79 -0.27
CA LEU A 172 -12.37 14.88 1.02
C LEU A 172 -12.27 16.32 1.55
N PRO A 173 -13.36 17.10 1.57
CA PRO A 173 -13.36 18.40 2.20
C PRO A 173 -13.01 18.32 3.70
N LEU A 174 -12.15 19.25 4.16
CA LEU A 174 -11.80 19.38 5.56
C LEU A 174 -12.72 20.43 6.21
N SER A 175 -13.53 19.97 7.15
CA SER A 175 -14.56 20.78 7.79
C SER A 175 -14.67 20.39 9.27
N ALA A 176 -15.52 21.09 10.01
CA ALA A 176 -15.82 20.75 11.41
C ALA A 176 -16.46 19.35 11.56
N GLN A 177 -16.99 18.76 10.48
CA GLN A 177 -17.56 17.42 10.47
C GLN A 177 -16.51 16.34 10.14
N THR A 178 -15.34 16.72 9.63
CA THR A 178 -14.29 15.79 9.20
C THR A 178 -13.45 15.36 10.40
N THR A 179 -13.89 14.32 11.09
CA THR A 179 -13.24 13.81 12.31
C THR A 179 -12.06 12.88 12.01
N VAL A 180 -11.16 12.67 12.99
CA VAL A 180 -10.02 11.75 12.89
C VAL A 180 -10.41 10.34 12.39
N PRO A 181 -11.48 9.68 12.88
CA PRO A 181 -11.90 8.38 12.34
C PRO A 181 -12.30 8.41 10.86
N ILE A 182 -12.87 9.52 10.36
CA ILE A 182 -13.20 9.68 8.95
C ILE A 182 -11.91 9.79 8.13
N LEU A 183 -10.93 10.55 8.62
CA LEU A 183 -9.62 10.69 7.99
C LEU A 183 -8.87 9.35 7.96
N GLU A 184 -8.86 8.62 9.07
CA GLU A 184 -8.29 7.28 9.15
C GLU A 184 -8.94 6.32 8.16
N ALA A 185 -10.28 6.31 8.08
CA ALA A 185 -11.00 5.49 7.12
C ALA A 185 -10.66 5.88 5.67
N PHE A 186 -10.55 7.19 5.37
CA PHE A 186 -10.16 7.69 4.06
C PHE A 186 -8.74 7.23 3.68
N PHE A 187 -7.77 7.38 4.59
CA PHE A 187 -6.41 6.90 4.39
C PHE A 187 -6.37 5.38 4.16
N GLN A 188 -7.02 4.60 5.02
CA GLN A 188 -7.03 3.14 4.91
C GLN A 188 -7.70 2.65 3.63
N HIS A 189 -8.79 3.31 3.20
CA HIS A 189 -9.51 2.94 2.00
C HIS A 189 -8.74 3.27 0.72
N HIS A 190 -8.02 4.40 0.70
CA HIS A 190 -7.34 4.87 -0.50
C HIS A 190 -5.82 4.59 -0.55
N ARG A 191 -5.23 3.89 0.43
CA ARG A 191 -3.77 3.65 0.49
C ARG A 191 -3.19 2.74 -0.61
N ILE A 192 -4.05 1.98 -1.30
CA ILE A 192 -3.64 1.01 -2.32
C ILE A 192 -3.89 1.60 -3.73
N PRO A 193 -2.98 1.45 -4.70
CA PRO A 193 -3.20 1.92 -6.07
C PRO A 193 -4.40 1.22 -6.72
N THR A 194 -4.88 1.73 -7.86
CA THR A 194 -6.05 1.14 -8.53
C THR A 194 -5.74 -0.26 -9.04
N LEU A 195 -4.54 -0.45 -9.57
CA LEU A 195 -3.98 -1.74 -9.95
C LEU A 195 -2.57 -1.85 -9.36
N GLN A 196 -2.28 -2.95 -8.67
CA GLN A 196 -0.92 -3.19 -8.14
C GLN A 196 -0.44 -4.60 -8.43
N GLN A 197 0.88 -4.77 -8.49
CA GLN A 197 1.45 -6.11 -8.51
C GLN A 197 1.28 -6.76 -7.14
N LEU A 198 0.74 -7.97 -7.10
CA LEU A 198 0.75 -8.81 -5.92
C LEU A 198 2.14 -9.43 -5.74
N THR A 199 2.79 -9.07 -4.66
CA THR A 199 4.11 -9.57 -4.25
C THR A 199 3.99 -10.28 -2.91
N ALA A 200 5.03 -11.00 -2.50
CA ALA A 200 5.03 -11.66 -1.19
C ALA A 200 4.88 -10.65 -0.02
N GLU A 201 5.23 -9.39 -0.25
CA GLU A 201 5.25 -8.33 0.76
C GLU A 201 3.84 -7.79 1.02
N ASN A 202 3.08 -7.49 -0.04
CA ASN A 202 1.73 -6.94 0.05
C ASN A 202 0.61 -8.01 0.01
N PHE A 203 0.95 -9.27 -0.27
CA PHE A 203 -0.03 -10.36 -0.36
C PHE A 203 -0.99 -10.43 0.84
N PRO A 204 -0.53 -10.39 2.11
CA PRO A 204 -1.44 -10.48 3.23
C PRO A 204 -2.37 -9.27 3.35
N ASP A 205 -1.92 -8.10 2.91
CA ASP A 205 -2.71 -6.86 2.99
C ASP A 205 -3.86 -6.85 1.97
N VAL A 206 -3.74 -7.61 0.88
CA VAL A 206 -4.79 -7.81 -0.12
C VAL A 206 -5.66 -9.02 0.26
N MET A 207 -5.03 -10.17 0.45
CA MET A 207 -5.71 -11.48 0.50
C MET A 207 -6.25 -11.83 1.90
N LYS A 208 -5.69 -11.21 2.96
CA LYS A 208 -6.17 -11.37 4.35
C LYS A 208 -6.76 -10.06 4.88
N HIS A 209 -7.21 -9.19 3.98
CA HIS A 209 -7.75 -7.89 4.35
C HIS A 209 -9.00 -8.06 5.24
N PRO A 210 -9.12 -7.31 6.36
CA PRO A 210 -10.20 -7.50 7.33
C PRO A 210 -11.59 -7.25 6.74
N ALA A 211 -11.71 -6.31 5.79
CA ALA A 211 -12.96 -6.02 5.09
C ALA A 211 -13.36 -7.08 4.03
N LYS A 212 -12.55 -8.12 3.83
CA LYS A 212 -12.78 -9.21 2.85
C LYS A 212 -13.23 -8.69 1.47
N PRO A 213 -12.41 -7.85 0.81
CA PRO A 213 -12.72 -7.29 -0.51
C PRO A 213 -12.91 -8.39 -1.55
N LEU A 214 -13.63 -8.05 -2.62
CA LEU A 214 -13.55 -8.81 -3.87
C LEU A 214 -12.19 -8.51 -4.49
N VAL A 215 -11.43 -9.54 -4.85
CA VAL A 215 -10.11 -9.39 -5.45
C VAL A 215 -10.16 -9.84 -6.90
N VAL A 216 -9.92 -8.92 -7.84
CA VAL A 216 -9.72 -9.25 -9.24
C VAL A 216 -8.24 -9.48 -9.46
N LEU A 217 -7.89 -10.73 -9.77
CA LEU A 217 -6.53 -11.24 -9.81
C LEU A 217 -6.16 -11.64 -11.23
N ALA A 218 -5.25 -10.90 -11.86
CA ALA A 218 -4.65 -11.29 -13.13
C ALA A 218 -3.34 -12.05 -12.91
N ALA A 219 -3.15 -13.17 -13.60
CA ALA A 219 -1.91 -13.93 -13.61
C ALA A 219 -1.32 -13.95 -15.02
N PHE A 220 -0.05 -13.55 -15.15
CA PHE A 220 0.67 -13.46 -16.41
C PHE A 220 1.85 -14.43 -16.46
N ASP A 221 2.08 -15.08 -17.61
CA ASP A 221 3.32 -15.82 -17.90
C ASP A 221 4.40 -14.82 -18.28
N MET A 222 5.24 -14.47 -17.31
CA MET A 222 6.27 -13.43 -17.42
C MET A 222 7.50 -13.92 -18.19
N GLU A 223 7.71 -15.23 -18.29
CA GLU A 223 8.82 -15.80 -19.07
C GLU A 223 8.52 -15.77 -20.58
N ASN A 224 7.28 -16.04 -20.99
CA ASN A 224 6.91 -16.11 -22.41
C ASN A 224 6.26 -14.82 -22.95
N MET A 225 5.77 -13.93 -22.08
CA MET A 225 5.13 -12.68 -22.50
C MET A 225 6.16 -11.57 -22.77
N PRO A 226 6.12 -10.92 -23.95
CA PRO A 226 6.92 -9.72 -24.19
C PRO A 226 6.54 -8.58 -23.24
N LYS A 227 7.51 -7.78 -22.80
CA LYS A 227 7.28 -6.63 -21.90
C LYS A 227 6.29 -5.60 -22.45
N THR A 228 6.22 -5.44 -23.77
CA THR A 228 5.26 -4.55 -24.43
C THR A 228 3.83 -5.03 -24.22
N LYS A 229 3.59 -6.32 -24.48
CA LYS A 229 2.29 -6.97 -24.28
C LYS A 229 1.86 -6.93 -22.81
N LEU A 230 2.79 -7.12 -21.88
CA LEU A 230 2.50 -6.97 -20.45
C LEU A 230 2.01 -5.54 -20.12
N GLY A 231 2.66 -4.53 -20.68
CA GLY A 231 2.24 -3.13 -20.54
C GLY A 231 0.80 -2.91 -21.02
N GLU A 232 0.48 -3.43 -22.21
CA GLU A 232 -0.87 -3.35 -22.80
C GLU A 232 -1.95 -4.03 -21.91
N GLU A 233 -1.66 -5.23 -21.39
CA GLU A 233 -2.60 -5.93 -20.49
C GLU A 233 -2.77 -5.21 -19.15
N ILE A 234 -1.69 -4.65 -18.58
CA ILE A 234 -1.75 -3.84 -17.36
C ILE A 234 -2.56 -2.56 -17.58
N GLU A 235 -2.37 -1.87 -18.70
CA GLU A 235 -3.17 -0.69 -19.06
C GLU A 235 -4.65 -1.05 -19.24
N LYS A 236 -4.92 -2.17 -19.91
CA LYS A 236 -6.28 -2.69 -20.10
C LYS A 236 -6.96 -2.97 -18.75
N LEU A 237 -6.31 -3.71 -17.86
CA LEU A 237 -6.79 -3.98 -16.50
C LEU A 237 -6.97 -2.70 -15.69
N THR A 238 -6.04 -1.74 -15.81
CA THR A 238 -6.15 -0.44 -15.14
C THR A 238 -7.39 0.30 -15.61
N SER A 239 -7.68 0.29 -16.92
CA SER A 239 -8.88 0.93 -17.46
C SER A 239 -10.17 0.29 -16.91
N ILE A 240 -10.20 -1.03 -16.76
CA ILE A 240 -11.33 -1.77 -16.20
C ILE A 240 -11.50 -1.41 -14.72
N ALA A 241 -10.42 -1.42 -13.96
CA ALA A 241 -10.41 -1.08 -12.54
C ALA A 241 -10.93 0.34 -12.28
N LYS A 242 -10.50 1.31 -13.10
CA LYS A 242 -10.98 2.70 -13.05
C LYS A 242 -12.49 2.79 -13.36
N ARG A 243 -12.95 2.13 -14.43
CA ARG A 243 -14.39 2.09 -14.77
C ARG A 243 -15.23 1.44 -13.68
N TRP A 244 -14.72 0.37 -13.06
CA TRP A 244 -15.40 -0.30 -11.96
C TRP A 244 -15.61 0.63 -10.77
N GLN A 245 -14.57 1.38 -10.40
CA GLN A 245 -14.63 2.33 -9.29
C GLN A 245 -15.64 3.47 -9.55
N THR A 246 -15.78 3.95 -10.79
CA THR A 246 -16.78 4.98 -11.12
C THR A 246 -18.20 4.41 -11.28
N SER A 247 -18.31 3.12 -11.64
CA SER A 247 -19.60 2.44 -11.87
C SER A 247 -20.22 1.84 -10.61
N ALA A 248 -19.48 1.80 -9.49
CA ALA A 248 -19.88 1.21 -8.21
C ALA A 248 -21.10 1.87 -7.51
N VAL A 249 -21.87 2.70 -8.23
CA VAL A 249 -23.15 3.28 -7.80
C VAL A 249 -24.29 2.25 -7.75
N ARG A 250 -24.09 0.97 -8.14
CA ARG A 250 -25.21 0.01 -8.33
C ARG A 250 -25.04 -1.41 -7.79
N LEU A 251 -24.12 -1.66 -6.85
CA LEU A 251 -24.04 -2.98 -6.20
C LEU A 251 -24.60 -2.90 -4.77
N THR A 252 -25.45 -3.86 -4.43
CA THR A 252 -25.96 -4.08 -3.06
C THR A 252 -24.85 -4.49 -2.09
N ASP A 253 -23.71 -4.89 -2.63
CA ASP A 253 -22.50 -5.24 -1.90
C ASP A 253 -21.57 -4.03 -1.78
N THR A 254 -21.44 -3.50 -0.56
CA THR A 254 -20.62 -2.32 -0.25
C THR A 254 -19.13 -2.66 -0.05
N ARG A 255 -18.72 -3.93 -0.29
CA ARG A 255 -17.34 -4.35 -0.08
C ARG A 255 -16.42 -3.71 -1.13
N PRO A 256 -15.20 -3.29 -0.73
CA PRO A 256 -14.23 -2.75 -1.68
C PRO A 256 -13.80 -3.83 -2.68
N THR A 257 -13.49 -3.41 -3.90
CA THR A 257 -12.87 -4.26 -4.93
C THR A 257 -11.42 -3.86 -5.13
N ILE A 258 -10.50 -4.82 -5.07
CA ILE A 258 -9.07 -4.59 -5.29
C ILE A 258 -8.65 -5.31 -6.56
N PHE A 259 -8.03 -4.57 -7.49
CA PHE A 259 -7.44 -5.15 -8.69
C PHE A 259 -5.95 -5.36 -8.47
N VAL A 260 -5.48 -6.57 -8.75
CA VAL A 260 -4.06 -6.90 -8.68
C VAL A 260 -3.66 -7.77 -9.86
N TRP A 261 -2.38 -7.72 -10.21
CA TRP A 261 -1.78 -8.66 -11.16
C TRP A 261 -0.59 -9.35 -10.51
N MET A 262 -0.20 -10.53 -10.99
CA MET A 262 0.95 -11.24 -10.45
C MET A 262 1.79 -11.91 -11.53
N ASP A 263 3.04 -12.17 -11.15
CA ASP A 263 3.93 -13.07 -11.88
C ASP A 263 3.43 -14.50 -11.68
N GLY A 264 2.73 -15.01 -12.69
CA GLY A 264 2.11 -16.32 -12.64
C GLY A 264 3.12 -17.48 -12.63
N ASP A 265 4.33 -17.28 -13.14
CA ASP A 265 5.40 -18.27 -13.10
C ASP A 265 5.92 -18.47 -11.68
N ARG A 266 6.22 -17.34 -11.02
CA ARG A 266 6.67 -17.32 -9.62
C ARG A 266 5.62 -17.88 -8.66
N TRP A 267 4.33 -17.69 -8.97
CA TRP A 267 3.20 -18.12 -8.12
C TRP A 267 2.49 -19.39 -8.63
N SER A 268 3.05 -20.07 -9.63
CA SER A 268 2.44 -21.23 -10.31
C SER A 268 1.93 -22.33 -9.38
N LYS A 269 2.71 -22.71 -8.36
CA LYS A 269 2.30 -23.72 -7.36
C LYS A 269 1.09 -23.28 -6.54
N TRP A 270 1.06 -22.00 -6.16
CA TRP A 270 -0.02 -21.44 -5.36
C TRP A 270 -1.30 -21.29 -6.20
N LEU A 271 -1.19 -20.77 -7.43
CA LEU A 271 -2.30 -20.67 -8.39
C LEU A 271 -2.95 -22.03 -8.66
N LYS A 272 -2.13 -23.06 -8.91
CA LYS A 272 -2.63 -24.43 -9.10
C LYS A 272 -3.34 -24.98 -7.86
N SER A 273 -2.80 -24.72 -6.67
CA SER A 273 -3.36 -25.24 -5.42
C SER A 273 -4.66 -24.55 -5.01
N MET A 274 -4.78 -23.24 -5.28
CA MET A 274 -5.92 -22.44 -4.84
C MET A 274 -7.04 -22.41 -5.85
N TYR A 275 -6.69 -22.29 -7.14
CA TYR A 275 -7.64 -22.01 -8.22
C TYR A 275 -7.57 -23.03 -9.37
N GLY A 276 -6.68 -24.03 -9.29
CA GLY A 276 -6.49 -25.00 -10.37
C GLY A 276 -5.77 -24.45 -11.61
N ILE A 277 -5.44 -23.15 -11.63
CA ILE A 277 -4.77 -22.48 -12.74
C ILE A 277 -3.36 -23.05 -12.94
N LYS A 278 -3.09 -23.51 -14.14
CA LYS A 278 -1.77 -23.94 -14.59
C LYS A 278 -1.14 -22.86 -15.46
N ARG A 279 0.14 -23.06 -15.75
CA ARG A 279 0.91 -22.16 -16.60
C ARG A 279 0.34 -22.04 -18.02
N GLU A 280 -0.21 -23.13 -18.55
CA GLU A 280 -0.86 -23.23 -19.85
C GLU A 280 -2.12 -22.35 -19.97
N ASP A 281 -2.76 -22.06 -18.83
CA ASP A 281 -4.00 -21.29 -18.78
C ASP A 281 -3.73 -19.77 -18.74
N MET A 282 -2.46 -19.35 -18.64
CA MET A 282 -2.07 -17.94 -18.53
C MET A 282 -1.84 -17.30 -19.92
N PRO A 283 -2.22 -16.03 -20.12
CA PRO A 283 -2.75 -15.08 -19.14
C PRO A 283 -4.20 -15.35 -18.75
N THR A 284 -4.52 -15.21 -17.47
CA THR A 284 -5.88 -15.42 -16.94
C THR A 284 -6.25 -14.38 -15.90
N VAL A 285 -7.55 -14.13 -15.75
CA VAL A 285 -8.12 -13.26 -14.73
C VAL A 285 -9.17 -14.03 -13.95
N VAL A 286 -9.04 -14.02 -12.62
CA VAL A 286 -10.00 -14.62 -11.70
C VAL A 286 -10.52 -13.61 -10.71
N ILE A 287 -11.81 -13.71 -10.39
CA ILE A 287 -12.43 -12.94 -9.33
C ILE A 287 -12.47 -13.84 -8.10
N VAL A 288 -11.92 -13.35 -7.00
CA VAL A 288 -11.81 -14.08 -5.74
C VAL A 288 -12.67 -13.40 -4.68
N ASP A 289 -13.60 -14.15 -4.11
CA ASP A 289 -14.39 -13.73 -2.96
C ASP A 289 -13.86 -14.39 -1.68
N HIS A 290 -13.14 -13.61 -0.88
CA HIS A 290 -12.58 -14.06 0.39
C HIS A 290 -13.62 -14.25 1.51
N SER A 291 -14.87 -13.81 1.32
CA SER A 291 -15.95 -14.07 2.27
C SER A 291 -16.50 -15.49 2.16
N THR A 292 -16.62 -16.00 0.94
CA THR A 292 -17.21 -17.31 0.62
C THR A 292 -16.15 -18.36 0.26
N GLN A 293 -14.88 -17.96 0.14
CA GLN A 293 -13.79 -18.78 -0.40
C GLN A 293 -14.08 -19.28 -1.83
N ALA A 294 -14.96 -18.59 -2.56
CA ALA A 294 -15.29 -18.89 -3.93
C ALA A 294 -14.41 -18.08 -4.90
N PHE A 295 -14.18 -18.64 -6.08
CA PHE A 295 -13.59 -17.92 -7.19
C PHE A 295 -14.37 -18.21 -8.47
N GLY A 296 -14.39 -17.23 -9.38
CA GLY A 296 -14.97 -17.36 -10.71
C GLY A 296 -13.96 -16.97 -11.78
N GLU A 297 -14.01 -17.63 -12.92
CA GLU A 297 -13.27 -17.19 -14.12
C GLU A 297 -13.95 -15.95 -14.70
N PHE A 298 -13.14 -14.98 -15.14
CA PHE A 298 -13.66 -13.85 -15.89
C PHE A 298 -14.03 -14.34 -17.31
N CYS A 299 -15.32 -14.63 -17.55
CA CYS A 299 -15.80 -15.01 -18.87
C CYS A 299 -15.82 -13.79 -19.81
N GLY A 300 -14.76 -13.64 -20.62
CA GLY A 300 -14.73 -12.70 -21.73
C GLY A 300 -13.38 -12.74 -22.42
N LYS A 301 -13.28 -13.43 -23.56
CA LYS A 301 -12.05 -13.45 -24.38
C LYS A 301 -11.64 -12.05 -24.88
N ASP A 302 -12.52 -11.07 -24.75
CA ASP A 302 -12.30 -9.69 -25.18
C ASP A 302 -12.36 -8.64 -24.05
N TYR A 303 -12.61 -9.04 -22.80
CA TYR A 303 -12.85 -8.13 -21.67
C TYR A 303 -13.94 -7.07 -21.97
N GLU A 304 -14.98 -7.43 -22.72
CA GLU A 304 -16.18 -6.62 -22.81
C GLU A 304 -16.95 -6.73 -21.49
N VAL A 305 -17.22 -5.57 -20.89
CA VAL A 305 -18.13 -5.46 -19.75
C VAL A 305 -19.51 -5.32 -20.36
N ASP A 306 -20.29 -6.40 -20.38
CA ASP A 306 -21.70 -6.29 -20.73
C ASP A 306 -22.39 -5.38 -19.70
N GLU A 307 -23.15 -4.41 -20.23
CA GLU A 307 -23.82 -3.29 -19.53
C GLU A 307 -24.74 -3.69 -18.37
#